data_AF-A0A956YLM0-F1
#
_entry.id   AF-A0A956YLM0-F1
#
_cell.length_a   1.000
_cell.length_b   1.000
_cell.length_c   1.000
_cell.angle_alpha   90.00
_cell.angle_beta   90.00
_cell.angle_gamma   90.00
#
_symmetry.space_group_name_H-M   'P 1'
#
loop_
_entity.id
_entity.type
_entity.pdbx_description
1 polymer ?
#
loop_
_entity_poly.entity_id
_entity_poly.type
_entity_poly.pdbx_seq_one_letter_code
_entity_poly.pdbx_strand_id
1 'polypeptide(L)'
;MRYLVTSDLTLNADQIITIYQRRWKVEEYHRSLKQNVALTKSPTRTETTQTNHFVAALWSFVKIEFLKVRTKKNHYQLKSQLYLSALQQAFQELRQLQPVSLVDVVAA
;
A
#
# COMPACT_ATOMS: atom_id res chain seq x y z
N MET A 1 -6.15 -24.51 14.06
CA MET A 1 -4.83 -25.20 14.07
C MET A 1 -4.96 -26.42 14.95
N ARG A 2 -4.56 -27.61 14.49
CA ARG A 2 -4.64 -28.84 15.30
C ARG A 2 -3.34 -29.17 16.04
N TYR A 3 -2.18 -28.76 15.52
CA TYR A 3 -0.87 -29.00 16.16
C TYR A 3 0.10 -27.83 15.86
N LEU A 4 0.93 -27.47 16.85
CA LEU A 4 2.06 -26.55 16.72
C LEU A 4 3.33 -27.32 17.10
N VAL A 5 4.38 -27.20 16.29
CA VAL A 5 5.65 -27.90 16.51
C VAL A 5 6.76 -26.85 16.43
N THR A 6 7.73 -26.94 17.33
CA THR A 6 8.93 -26.09 17.38
C THR A 6 10.16 -26.95 17.62
N SER A 7 11.31 -26.56 17.08
CA SER A 7 12.60 -27.16 17.40
C SER A 7 13.20 -26.58 18.70
N ASP A 8 12.63 -25.50 19.22
CA ASP A 8 13.10 -24.85 20.45
C ASP A 8 12.41 -25.49 21.67
N LEU A 9 13.18 -26.28 22.42
CA LEU A 9 12.72 -27.03 23.60
C LEU A 9 12.59 -26.15 24.86
N THR A 10 13.04 -24.89 24.81
CA THR A 10 12.99 -23.97 25.96
C THR A 10 11.65 -23.22 26.06
N LEU A 11 10.85 -23.26 24.99
CA LEU A 11 9.59 -22.53 24.92
C LEU A 11 8.47 -23.26 25.66
N ASN A 12 7.72 -22.51 26.46
CA ASN A 12 6.45 -22.97 26.99
C ASN A 12 5.31 -22.80 25.97
N ALA A 13 4.15 -23.40 26.27
CA ALA A 13 2.98 -23.37 25.38
C ALA A 13 2.53 -21.95 25.02
N ASP A 14 2.51 -21.02 25.99
CA ASP A 14 2.07 -19.64 25.76
C ASP A 14 3.02 -18.88 24.84
N GLN A 15 4.32 -19.10 24.98
CA GLN A 15 5.35 -18.55 24.09
C GLN A 15 5.20 -19.09 22.67
N ILE A 16 4.97 -20.40 22.51
CA ILE A 16 4.73 -21.04 21.21
C ILE A 16 3.50 -20.41 20.53
N ILE A 17 2.40 -20.26 21.26
CA ILE A 17 1.16 -19.65 20.75
C ILE A 17 1.41 -18.19 20.35
N THR A 18 2.10 -17.42 21.20
CA THR A 18 2.43 -16.01 20.94
C THR A 18 3.27 -15.85 19.68
N ILE A 19 4.29 -16.68 19.49
CA ILE A 19 5.12 -16.68 18.27
C ILE A 19 4.26 -17.04 17.06
N TYR A 20 3.42 -18.07 17.17
CA TYR A 20 2.54 -18.48 16.08
C TYR A 20 1.58 -17.36 15.65
N GLN A 21 1.01 -16.61 16.60
CA GLN A 21 0.14 -15.46 16.30
C GLN A 21 0.85 -14.38 15.48
N ARG A 22 2.17 -14.19 15.67
CA ARG A 22 2.96 -13.24 14.87
C ARG A 22 3.02 -13.61 13.39
N ARG A 23 2.80 -14.89 13.03
CA ARG A 23 2.75 -15.35 11.62
C ARG A 23 1.72 -14.60 10.80
N TRP A 24 0.61 -14.17 11.40
CA TRP A 24 -0.43 -13.40 10.70
C TRP A 24 0.09 -12.08 10.11
N LYS A 25 1.18 -11.53 10.65
CA LYS A 25 1.84 -10.34 10.11
C LYS A 25 2.32 -10.52 8.67
N VAL A 26 2.61 -11.75 8.24
CA VAL A 26 2.96 -12.06 6.84
C VAL A 26 1.76 -11.83 5.91
N GLU A 27 0.55 -12.21 6.35
CA GLU A 27 -0.67 -11.98 5.56
C GLU A 27 -1.03 -10.49 5.50
N GLU A 28 -0.83 -9.75 6.61
CA GLU A 28 -0.96 -8.29 6.62
C GLU A 28 0.04 -7.63 5.67
N TYR A 29 1.29 -8.09 5.64
CA TYR A 29 2.33 -7.65 4.72
C TYR A 29 1.92 -7.89 3.25
N HIS A 30 1.55 -9.12 2.89
CA HIS A 30 1.09 -9.44 1.53
C HIS A 30 -0.15 -8.65 1.12
N ARG A 31 -1.11 -8.48 2.02
CA ARG A 31 -2.30 -7.66 1.77
C ARG A 31 -1.90 -6.21 1.47
N SER A 32 -1.00 -5.64 2.26
CA SER A 32 -0.53 -4.28 2.06
C SER A 32 0.22 -4.10 0.75
N LEU A 33 1.09 -5.04 0.39
CA LEU A 33 1.81 -5.03 -0.87
C LEU A 33 0.87 -4.94 -2.08
N LYS A 34 -0.16 -5.80 -2.09
CA LYS A 34 -1.15 -5.88 -3.18
C LYS A 34 -2.06 -4.65 -3.22
N GLN A 35 -2.60 -4.25 -2.06
CA GLN A 35 -3.67 -3.27 -2.00
C GLN A 35 -3.16 -1.83 -1.89
N ASN A 36 -2.05 -1.59 -1.20
CA ASN A 36 -1.61 -0.23 -0.85
C ASN A 36 -0.45 0.28 -1.68
N VAL A 37 0.47 -0.59 -2.11
CA VAL A 37 1.68 -0.17 -2.86
C VAL A 37 1.76 -0.76 -4.26
N ALA A 38 0.63 -1.24 -4.80
CA ALA A 38 0.45 -1.58 -6.20
C ALA A 38 1.41 -2.65 -6.75
N LEU A 39 1.93 -3.55 -5.90
CA LEU A 39 2.91 -4.57 -6.31
C LEU A 39 2.45 -5.38 -7.53
N THR A 40 1.16 -5.75 -7.59
CA THR A 40 0.60 -6.60 -8.65
C THR A 40 -0.02 -5.82 -9.80
N LYS A 41 0.22 -4.49 -9.89
CA LYS A 41 -0.42 -3.62 -10.90
C LYS A 41 0.54 -3.14 -12.00
N SER A 42 1.74 -3.69 -12.07
CA SER A 42 2.70 -3.31 -13.11
C SER A 42 2.35 -3.92 -14.47
N PRO A 43 2.31 -3.14 -15.56
CA PRO A 43 2.16 -3.66 -16.92
C PRO A 43 3.49 -4.10 -17.56
N THR A 44 4.61 -4.07 -16.82
CA THR A 44 5.97 -4.33 -17.32
C THR A 44 6.19 -5.78 -17.80
N ARG A 45 6.95 -5.96 -18.90
CA ARG A 45 7.13 -7.26 -19.56
C ARG A 45 8.54 -7.85 -19.50
N THR A 46 9.55 -7.05 -19.17
CA THR A 46 10.93 -7.54 -19.06
C THR A 46 11.30 -7.81 -17.61
N GLU A 47 12.19 -8.77 -17.37
CA GLU A 47 12.66 -9.10 -16.01
C GLU A 47 13.20 -7.87 -15.28
N THR A 48 13.98 -7.04 -15.97
CA THR A 48 14.55 -5.80 -15.41
C THR A 48 13.45 -4.83 -14.97
N THR A 49 12.44 -4.60 -15.82
CA THR A 49 11.36 -3.64 -15.50
C THR A 49 10.42 -4.17 -14.42
N GLN A 50 10.16 -5.49 -14.39
CA GLN A 50 9.41 -6.14 -13.32
C GLN A 50 10.15 -6.10 -11.98
N THR A 51 11.46 -6.37 -11.98
CA THR A 51 12.30 -6.30 -10.77
C THR A 51 12.36 -4.88 -10.23
N ASN A 52 12.52 -3.88 -11.09
CA ASN A 52 12.50 -2.47 -10.67
C ASN A 52 11.17 -2.09 -10.00
N HIS A 53 10.03 -2.52 -10.56
CA HIS A 53 8.72 -2.29 -9.94
C HIS A 53 8.59 -2.99 -8.59
N PHE A 54 9.06 -4.24 -8.49
CA PHE A 54 9.05 -5.00 -7.24
C PHE A 54 9.83 -4.27 -6.14
N VAL A 55 11.04 -3.80 -6.45
CA VAL A 55 11.89 -3.04 -5.52
C VAL A 55 11.23 -1.72 -5.13
N ALA A 56 10.66 -0.98 -6.09
CA ALA A 56 9.96 0.28 -5.80
C ALA A 56 8.73 0.09 -4.91
N ALA A 57 7.95 -0.97 -5.13
CA ALA A 57 6.81 -1.33 -4.30
C ALA A 57 7.25 -1.70 -2.87
N LEU A 58 8.36 -2.43 -2.70
CA LEU A 58 8.91 -2.77 -1.40
C LEU A 58 9.41 -1.52 -0.65
N TRP A 59 10.11 -0.61 -1.33
CA TRP A 59 10.49 0.69 -0.76
C TRP A 59 9.28 1.51 -0.32
N SER A 60 8.22 1.51 -1.12
CA SER A 60 6.96 2.18 -0.78
C SER A 60 6.30 1.56 0.45
N PHE A 61 6.38 0.23 0.60
CA PHE A 61 5.89 -0.48 1.79
C PHE A 61 6.66 -0.06 3.05
N VAL A 62 7.99 0.01 2.99
CA VAL A 62 8.81 0.47 4.12
C VAL A 62 8.43 1.91 4.52
N LYS A 63 8.27 2.80 3.54
CA LYS A 63 7.85 4.20 3.80
C LYS A 63 6.48 4.28 4.46
N ILE A 64 5.50 3.51 3.99
CA ILE A 64 4.14 3.56 4.56
C ILE A 64 4.08 2.95 5.98
N GLU A 65 4.91 1.94 6.29
CA GLU A 65 5.06 1.43 7.66
C GLU A 65 5.68 2.48 8.60
N PHE A 66 6.72 3.20 8.16
CA PHE A 66 7.26 4.32 8.95
C PHE A 66 6.22 5.41 9.20
N LEU A 67 5.44 5.76 8.18
CA LEU A 67 4.36 6.74 8.31
C LEU A 67 3.26 6.24 9.27
N LYS A 68 2.91 4.96 9.22
CA LYS A 68 1.94 4.36 10.15
C LYS A 68 2.36 4.51 11.60
N VAL A 69 3.64 4.24 11.92
CA VAL A 69 4.16 4.44 13.28
C VAL A 69 4.12 5.92 13.68
N ARG A 70 4.58 6.82 12.81
CA ARG A 70 4.64 8.26 13.11
C ARG A 70 3.27 8.93 13.24
N THR A 71 2.31 8.53 12.42
CA THR A 71 1.01 9.19 12.31
C THR A 71 -0.11 8.47 13.04
N LYS A 72 0.13 7.23 13.51
CA LYS A 72 -0.86 6.33 14.08
C LYS A 72 -2.03 6.01 13.13
N LYS A 73 -1.84 6.18 11.82
CA LYS A 73 -2.81 5.85 10.76
C LYS A 73 -2.47 4.52 10.11
N ASN A 74 -3.48 3.75 9.71
CA ASN A 74 -3.25 2.52 8.94
C ASN A 74 -2.92 2.85 7.46
N HIS A 75 -2.46 1.85 6.72
CA HIS A 75 -2.02 2.03 5.33
C HIS A 75 -3.11 2.52 4.38
N TYR A 76 -4.36 2.07 4.57
CA TYR A 76 -5.49 2.49 3.74
C TYR A 76 -5.82 3.97 3.96
N GLN A 77 -5.80 4.42 5.21
CA GLN A 77 -6.00 5.83 5.57
C GLN A 77 -4.90 6.70 4.97
N LEU A 78 -3.64 6.30 5.12
CA LEU A 78 -2.49 7.02 4.55
C LEU A 78 -2.59 7.14 3.03
N LYS A 79 -2.88 6.02 2.35
CA LYS A 79 -3.06 5.99 0.90
C LYS A 79 -4.22 6.88 0.46
N SER A 80 -5.38 6.78 1.11
CA SER A 80 -6.57 7.58 0.78
C SER A 80 -6.31 9.08 0.98
N GLN A 81 -5.64 9.46 2.08
CA GLN A 81 -5.28 10.84 2.34
C GLN A 81 -4.36 11.41 1.24
N LEU A 82 -3.28 10.71 0.90
CA LEU A 82 -2.35 11.14 -0.15
C LEU A 82 -3.06 11.25 -1.50
N TYR A 83 -3.92 10.28 -1.82
CA TYR A 83 -4.66 10.26 -3.08
C TYR A 83 -5.66 11.41 -3.17
N LEU A 84 -6.40 11.70 -2.10
CA LEU A 84 -7.33 12.82 -2.05
C LEU A 84 -6.61 14.16 -2.22
N SER A 85 -5.48 14.35 -1.55
CA SER A 85 -4.67 15.56 -1.71
C SER A 85 -4.16 15.73 -3.16
N ALA A 86 -3.71 14.64 -3.78
CA ALA A 86 -3.28 14.67 -5.19
C ALA A 86 -4.44 15.00 -6.14
N LEU A 87 -5.63 14.43 -5.92
CA LEU A 87 -6.83 14.73 -6.72
C LEU A 87 -7.27 16.19 -6.58
N GLN A 88 -7.23 16.73 -5.37
CA GLN A 88 -7.57 18.13 -5.13
C GLN A 88 -6.62 19.06 -5.89
N GLN A 89 -5.31 18.80 -5.84
CA GLN A 89 -4.32 19.57 -6.60
C GLN A 89 -4.56 19.44 -8.11
N ALA A 90 -4.72 18.21 -8.63
CA ALA A 90 -4.96 17.99 -10.04
C ALA A 90 -6.24 18.70 -10.54
N PHE A 91 -7.28 18.74 -9.71
CA PHE A 91 -8.51 19.46 -10.02
C PHE A 91 -8.31 20.99 -10.03
N GLN A 92 -7.49 21.52 -9.12
CA GLN A 92 -7.15 22.95 -9.14
C GLN A 92 -6.40 23.33 -10.41
N GLU A 93 -5.41 22.53 -10.83
CA GLU A 93 -4.69 22.73 -12.10
C GLU A 93 -5.67 22.70 -13.28
N LEU A 94 -6.58 21.71 -13.32
CA LEU A 94 -7.59 21.60 -14.36
C LEU A 94 -8.46 22.86 -14.46
N ARG A 95 -8.88 23.43 -13.31
CA ARG A 95 -9.67 24.66 -13.28
C ARG A 95 -8.92 25.87 -13.82
N GLN A 96 -7.60 25.93 -13.66
CA GLN A 96 -6.79 27.02 -14.22
C GLN A 96 -6.63 26.89 -15.73
N LEU A 97 -6.60 25.65 -16.25
CA LEU A 97 -6.50 25.35 -17.67
C LEU A 97 -7.82 25.49 -18.44
N GLN A 98 -8.96 25.65 -17.76
CA GLN A 98 -10.28 25.75 -18.39
C GLN A 98 -10.71 27.21 -18.64
N PRO A 99 -10.69 27.67 -19.92
CA PRO A 99 -11.58 28.73 -20.41
C PRO A 99 -12.74 28.21 -21.27
N VAL A 100 -12.82 26.90 -21.60
CA VAL A 100 -13.87 26.39 -22.50
C VAL A 100 -14.97 25.70 -21.72
N SER A 101 -16.08 26.42 -21.53
CA SER A 101 -17.35 25.85 -21.10
C SER A 101 -18.05 25.24 -22.31
N LEU A 102 -18.59 24.02 -22.16
CA LEU A 102 -19.41 23.39 -23.20
C LEU A 102 -20.70 24.18 -23.50
N VAL A 103 -21.10 25.09 -22.61
CA VAL A 103 -22.22 26.01 -22.84
C VAL A 103 -21.88 27.04 -23.92
N ASP A 104 -20.61 27.44 -24.02
CA ASP A 104 -20.17 28.46 -24.99
C ASP A 104 -20.06 27.88 -26.41
N VAL A 105 -19.87 26.56 -26.54
CA VAL A 105 -19.79 25.85 -27.83
C VAL A 105 -21.17 25.64 -28.47
N VAL A 106 -22.24 25.61 -27.66
CA VAL A 106 -23.63 25.41 -28.12
C VAL A 106 -24.33 26.74 -28.43
N ALA A 107 -23.78 27.86 -27.96
CA ALA A 107 -24.30 29.22 -28.19
C ALA A 107 -23.69 29.93 -29.42
N ALA A 108 -22.79 29.27 -30.17
CA ALA A 108 -22.17 29.76 -31.41
C ALA A 108 -22.71 28.99 -32.63
#